data_AF-A0AAD2C1F5-F1
#
_entry.id   AF-A0AAD2C1F5-F1
#
_cell.length_a   1.000
_cell.length_b   1.000
_cell.length_c   1.000
_cell.angle_alpha   90.00
_cell.angle_beta   90.00
_cell.angle_gamma   90.00
#
_symmetry.space_group_name_H-M   'P 1'
#
loop_
_entity.id
_entity.type
_entity.pdbx_description
1 polymer ?
#
loop_
_entity_poly.entity_id
_entity_poly.type
_entity_poly.pdbx_seq_one_letter_code
_entity_poly.pdbx_strand_id
1 'polypeptide(L)'
;MKPLSPRIFKTKWFNKAAKAAGIADVELCRAAKQLTLGMGDDLGGNVWKKRLDQNRRRGIVVNKIGHCWFFVFLFAKSDRENINDRELKDFRKAAANLGKLRDTEIDSLVELQALVEICND
;
A
#
# COMPACT_ATOMS: atom_id res chain seq x y z
N MET A 1 -15.85 14.55 -16.08
CA MET A 1 -15.81 13.81 -14.80
C MET A 1 -14.44 14.00 -14.19
N LYS A 2 -14.35 14.48 -12.94
CA LYS A 2 -13.10 14.32 -12.17
C LYS A 2 -12.86 12.81 -12.06
N PRO A 3 -11.66 12.27 -12.35
CA PRO A 3 -11.38 10.89 -11.98
C PRO A 3 -11.60 10.80 -10.47
N LEU A 4 -12.38 9.81 -10.03
CA LEU A 4 -12.49 9.49 -8.60
C LEU A 4 -11.07 9.22 -8.10
N SER A 5 -10.58 10.04 -7.19
CA SER A 5 -9.29 9.79 -6.57
C SER A 5 -9.36 8.48 -5.80
N PRO A 6 -8.36 7.60 -5.94
CA PRO A 6 -8.43 6.29 -5.31
C PRO A 6 -8.33 6.41 -3.79
N ARG A 7 -9.12 5.61 -3.07
CA ARG A 7 -9.02 5.49 -1.61
C ARG A 7 -7.69 4.84 -1.24
N ILE A 8 -7.02 5.37 -0.23
CA ILE A 8 -5.69 4.93 0.17
C ILE A 8 -5.77 4.43 1.60
N PHE A 9 -5.29 3.21 1.80
CA PHE A 9 -5.30 2.51 3.08
C PHE A 9 -3.93 2.00 3.45
N LYS A 10 -3.75 1.74 4.73
CA LYS A 10 -2.63 0.97 5.28
C LYS A 10 -3.17 -0.11 6.20
N THR A 11 -2.53 -1.28 6.23
CA THR A 11 -2.88 -2.33 7.19
C THR A 11 -2.54 -1.88 8.61
N LYS A 12 -3.19 -2.47 9.61
CA LYS A 12 -2.86 -2.26 11.03
C LYS A 12 -1.37 -2.44 11.32
N TRP A 13 -0.75 -3.48 10.74
CA TRP A 13 0.69 -3.72 10.86
C TRP A 13 1.51 -2.59 10.23
N PHE A 14 1.19 -2.21 8.99
CA PHE A 14 1.92 -1.14 8.30
C PHE A 14 1.79 0.20 9.04
N ASN A 15 0.61 0.51 9.58
CA ASN A 15 0.41 1.71 10.39
C ASN A 15 1.37 1.77 11.58
N LYS A 16 1.55 0.65 12.31
CA LYS A 16 2.52 0.58 13.42
C LYS A 16 3.95 0.76 12.91
N ALA A 17 4.32 0.07 11.84
CA ALA A 17 5.67 0.14 11.27
C ALA A 17 6.01 1.55 10.72
N ALA A 18 5.07 2.19 10.03
CA ALA A 18 5.21 3.55 9.50
C ALA A 18 5.36 4.58 10.63
N LYS A 19 4.55 4.49 11.69
CA LYS A 19 4.68 5.34 12.88
C LYS A 19 6.06 5.19 13.54
N ALA A 20 6.52 3.95 13.73
CA ALA A 20 7.84 3.68 14.29
C ALA A 20 8.99 4.21 13.40
N ALA A 21 8.78 4.26 12.09
CA ALA A 21 9.72 4.81 11.12
C ALA A 21 9.58 6.33 10.90
N GLY A 22 8.62 7.00 11.55
CA GLY A 22 8.37 8.44 11.37
C GLY A 22 7.78 8.82 10.01
N ILE A 23 7.17 7.86 9.28
CA ILE A 23 6.57 8.12 7.97
C ILE A 23 5.15 8.64 8.16
N ALA A 24 4.92 9.89 7.77
CA ALA A 24 3.64 10.56 7.90
C ALA A 24 2.66 10.16 6.78
N ASP A 25 1.36 10.22 7.08
CA ASP A 25 0.31 9.84 6.13
C ASP A 25 0.30 10.72 4.86
N VAL A 26 0.67 12.00 4.98
CA VAL A 26 0.84 12.90 3.82
C VAL A 26 1.89 12.38 2.83
N GLU A 27 2.95 11.73 3.31
CA GLU A 27 3.97 11.14 2.46
C GLU A 27 3.42 9.90 1.75
N LEU A 28 2.71 9.03 2.48
CA LEU A 28 2.09 7.83 1.92
C LEU A 28 1.05 8.19 0.86
N CYS A 29 0.26 9.24 1.07
CA CYS A 29 -0.70 9.71 0.08
C CYS A 29 -0.02 10.26 -1.18
N ARG A 30 1.07 11.03 -1.04
CA ARG A 30 1.89 11.44 -2.19
C ARG A 30 2.48 10.24 -2.92
N ALA A 31 2.95 9.24 -2.18
CA ALA A 31 3.51 8.01 -2.74
C ALA A 31 2.46 7.22 -3.52
N ALA A 32 1.21 7.13 -3.03
CA ALA A 32 0.11 6.51 -3.76
C ALA A 32 -0.27 7.28 -5.04
N LYS A 33 -0.30 8.61 -5.00
CA LYS A 33 -0.48 9.44 -6.22
C LYS A 33 0.64 9.17 -7.24
N GLN A 34 1.88 9.08 -6.80
CA GLN A 34 3.00 8.69 -7.67
C GLN A 34 2.80 7.28 -8.27
N LEU A 35 2.31 6.32 -7.49
CA LEU A 35 2.01 4.98 -8.00
C LEU A 35 0.91 4.98 -9.07
N THR A 36 -0.11 5.85 -8.97
CA THR A 36 -1.10 6.01 -10.05
C THR A 36 -0.50 6.53 -11.36
N LEU A 37 0.64 7.22 -11.29
CA LEU A 37 1.40 7.69 -12.44
C LEU A 37 2.49 6.69 -12.90
N GLY A 38 2.47 5.46 -12.38
CA GLY A 38 3.48 4.44 -12.68
C GLY A 38 4.85 4.69 -12.05
N MET A 39 4.96 5.63 -11.11
CA MET A 39 6.23 5.96 -10.45
C MET A 39 6.52 5.02 -9.28
N GLY A 40 6.73 3.74 -9.56
CA GLY A 40 7.16 2.70 -8.63
C GLY A 40 7.62 1.47 -9.41
N ASP A 41 8.21 0.50 -8.71
CA ASP A 41 8.58 -0.76 -9.36
C ASP A 41 7.33 -1.66 -9.35
N ASP A 42 6.75 -1.91 -10.52
CA ASP A 42 5.68 -2.90 -10.68
C ASP A 42 6.28 -4.31 -10.58
N LEU A 43 5.88 -5.07 -9.57
CA LEU A 43 6.33 -6.44 -9.34
C LEU A 43 5.34 -7.47 -9.94
N GLY A 44 4.30 -7.01 -10.63
CA GLY A 44 3.28 -7.80 -11.29
C GLY A 44 2.25 -8.41 -10.33
N GLY A 45 1.04 -8.65 -10.86
CA GLY A 45 -0.06 -9.21 -10.07
C GLY A 45 -0.62 -8.21 -9.04
N ASN A 46 -0.66 -6.93 -9.40
CA ASN A 46 -1.15 -5.83 -8.57
C ASN A 46 -0.30 -5.58 -7.31
N VAL A 47 1.00 -5.85 -7.38
CA VAL A 47 1.96 -5.63 -6.31
C VAL A 47 3.01 -4.64 -6.77
N TRP A 48 3.22 -3.59 -5.98
CA TRP A 48 4.14 -2.50 -6.26
C TRP A 48 5.15 -2.34 -5.13
N LYS A 49 6.38 -2.01 -5.49
CA LYS A 49 7.42 -1.57 -4.54
C LYS A 49 7.61 -0.07 -4.67
N LYS A 50 7.51 0.64 -3.55
CA LYS A 50 7.63 2.10 -3.49
C LYS A 50 8.72 2.53 -2.52
N ARG A 51 9.61 3.42 -2.96
CA ARG A 51 10.59 4.08 -2.09
C ARG A 51 9.89 5.11 -1.23
N LEU A 52 10.16 5.07 0.07
CA LEU A 52 9.62 5.95 1.11
C LEU A 52 10.77 6.47 1.97
N ASP A 53 10.48 7.47 2.81
CA ASP A 53 11.37 8.03 3.81
C ASP A 53 12.74 8.40 3.20
N GLN A 54 12.73 9.29 2.20
CA GLN A 54 13.93 9.71 1.48
C GLN A 54 14.77 8.52 0.96
N ASN A 55 14.11 7.48 0.43
CA ASN A 55 14.73 6.25 -0.06
C ASN A 55 15.46 5.42 1.02
N ARG A 56 15.21 5.67 2.31
CA ARG A 56 15.68 4.82 3.41
C ARG A 56 14.79 3.58 3.60
N ARG A 57 13.52 3.67 3.22
CA ARG A 57 12.52 2.59 3.38
C ARG A 57 11.90 2.17 2.06
N ARG A 58 11.42 0.93 1.99
CA ARG A 58 10.61 0.40 0.87
C ARG A 58 9.27 -0.08 1.42
N GLY A 59 8.19 0.39 0.81
CA GLY A 59 6.84 -0.06 1.05
C GLY A 59 6.39 -1.03 -0.04
N ILE A 60 5.69 -2.10 0.36
CA ILE A 60 4.92 -2.93 -0.56
C ILE A 60 3.49 -2.45 -0.53
N VAL A 61 3.00 -2.15 -1.72
CA VAL A 61 1.67 -1.60 -1.93
C VAL A 61 0.94 -2.51 -2.90
N VAL A 62 -0.28 -2.88 -2.56
CA VAL A 62 -1.14 -3.63 -3.48
C VAL A 62 -2.27 -2.73 -3.95
N ASN A 63 -2.73 -2.92 -5.18
CA ASN A 63 -3.80 -2.11 -5.74
C ASN A 63 -5.02 -2.94 -6.14
N LYS A 64 -6.20 -2.39 -5.87
CA LYS A 64 -7.41 -2.70 -6.62
C LYS A 64 -7.47 -1.67 -7.75
N ILE A 65 -7.19 -2.11 -8.98
CA ILE A 65 -7.02 -1.23 -10.15
C ILE A 65 -8.18 -0.22 -10.22
N GLY A 66 -7.85 1.06 -10.33
CA GLY A 66 -8.82 2.15 -10.47
C GLY A 66 -9.65 2.48 -9.21
N HIS A 67 -9.44 1.79 -8.08
CA HIS A 67 -10.26 1.95 -6.88
C HIS A 67 -9.44 2.27 -5.62
N CYS A 68 -8.49 1.40 -5.26
CA CYS A 68 -7.87 1.47 -3.92
C CYS A 68 -6.37 1.11 -3.94
N TRP A 69 -5.62 1.74 -3.04
CA TRP A 69 -4.23 1.37 -2.74
C TRP A 69 -4.11 0.93 -1.28
N PHE A 70 -3.38 -0.15 -1.04
CA PHE A 70 -3.18 -0.70 0.30
C PHE A 70 -1.68 -0.86 0.58
N PHE A 71 -1.17 -0.10 1.53
CA PHE A 71 0.18 -0.31 2.07
C PHE A 71 0.16 -1.51 3.01
N VAL A 72 0.85 -2.59 2.64
CA VAL A 72 0.79 -3.89 3.34
C VAL A 72 2.06 -4.24 4.09
N PHE A 73 3.23 -3.75 3.65
CA PHE A 73 4.51 -4.11 4.27
C PHE A 73 5.58 -3.02 4.11
N LEU A 74 6.53 -2.93 5.06
CA LEU A 74 7.55 -1.89 5.14
C LEU A 74 8.89 -2.49 5.58
N PHE A 75 9.99 -2.03 5.00
CA PHE A 75 11.36 -2.42 5.39
C PHE A 75 12.41 -1.36 5.14
N ALA A 76 13.52 -1.41 5.87
CA ALA A 76 14.68 -0.58 5.58
C ALA A 76 15.48 -1.09 4.40
N LYS A 77 16.17 -0.18 3.72
CA LYS A 77 17.20 -0.49 2.72
C LYS A 77 18.27 -1.42 3.28
N SER A 78 18.70 -1.14 4.52
CA SER A 78 19.76 -1.86 5.23
C SER A 78 19.40 -3.32 5.47
N ASP A 79 18.11 -3.60 5.65
CA ASP A 79 17.66 -4.91 6.08
C ASP A 79 17.50 -5.84 4.88
N ARG A 80 17.08 -5.30 3.72
CA ARG A 80 16.97 -6.04 2.46
C ARG A 80 16.81 -5.11 1.26
N GLU A 81 17.34 -5.55 0.13
CA GLU A 81 17.25 -4.83 -1.14
C GLU A 81 16.07 -5.30 -2.02
N ASN A 82 15.77 -6.61 -1.99
CA ASN A 82 14.76 -7.25 -2.82
C ASN A 82 13.77 -8.10 -2.00
N ILE A 83 12.63 -8.38 -2.61
CA ILE A 83 11.63 -9.37 -2.14
C ILE A 83 11.90 -10.65 -2.90
N ASN A 84 11.90 -11.81 -2.24
CA ASN A 84 12.07 -13.08 -2.93
C ASN A 84 10.75 -13.58 -3.57
N ASP A 85 10.83 -14.58 -4.44
CA ASP A 85 9.67 -15.10 -5.17
C ASP A 85 8.57 -15.68 -4.27
N ARG A 86 8.95 -16.23 -3.09
CA ARG A 86 7.99 -16.78 -2.14
C ARG A 86 7.18 -15.65 -1.49
N GLU A 87 7.85 -14.63 -0.99
CA GLU A 87 7.21 -13.43 -0.45
C GLU A 87 6.34 -12.73 -1.50
N LEU A 88 6.83 -12.61 -2.74
CA LEU A 88 6.07 -12.02 -3.84
C LEU A 88 4.78 -12.80 -4.13
N LYS A 89 4.82 -14.13 -4.11
CA LYS A 89 3.61 -14.97 -4.25
C LYS A 89 2.60 -14.68 -3.13
N ASP A 90 3.06 -14.48 -1.90
CA ASP A 90 2.18 -14.16 -0.78
C ASP A 90 1.59 -12.74 -0.90
N PHE A 91 2.35 -11.76 -1.38
CA PHE A 91 1.80 -10.44 -1.69
C PHE A 91 0.79 -10.45 -2.83
N ARG A 92 1.00 -11.27 -3.87
CA ARG A 92 0.02 -11.43 -4.95
C ARG A 92 -1.28 -12.07 -4.46
N LYS A 93 -1.22 -13.03 -3.53
CA LYS A 93 -2.42 -13.56 -2.86
C LYS A 93 -3.13 -12.48 -2.05
N ALA A 94 -2.38 -11.66 -1.31
CA ALA A 94 -2.95 -10.54 -0.57
C ALA A 94 -3.63 -9.53 -1.51
N ALA A 95 -2.98 -9.20 -2.64
CA ALA A 95 -3.54 -8.33 -3.67
C ALA A 95 -4.84 -8.91 -4.26
N ALA A 96 -4.86 -10.21 -4.56
CA ALA A 96 -6.05 -10.88 -5.07
C ALA A 96 -7.21 -10.90 -4.05
N ASN A 97 -6.92 -11.10 -2.77
CA ASN A 97 -7.93 -11.09 -1.71
C ASN A 97 -8.49 -9.68 -1.48
N LEU A 98 -7.62 -8.68 -1.32
CA LEU A 98 -8.02 -7.29 -1.14
C LEU A 98 -8.74 -6.72 -2.37
N GLY A 99 -8.30 -7.10 -3.57
CA GLY A 99 -8.93 -6.68 -4.83
C GLY A 99 -10.37 -7.19 -5.02
N LYS A 100 -10.75 -8.27 -4.34
CA LYS A 100 -12.11 -8.84 -4.39
C LYS A 100 -13.08 -8.19 -3.40
N LEU A 101 -12.57 -7.43 -2.42
CA LEU A 101 -13.43 -6.79 -1.42
C LEU A 101 -14.29 -5.71 -2.06
N ARG A 102 -15.57 -5.68 -1.66
CA ARG A 102 -16.50 -4.60 -1.92
C ARG A 102 -16.20 -3.43 -0.98
N ASP A 103 -16.66 -2.24 -1.35
CA ASP A 103 -16.41 -1.05 -0.55
C ASP A 103 -16.97 -1.18 0.87
N THR A 104 -18.16 -1.80 1.03
CA THR A 104 -18.74 -2.10 2.35
C THR A 104 -17.88 -3.04 3.20
N GLU A 105 -17.19 -4.01 2.59
CA GLU A 105 -16.29 -4.92 3.30
C GLU A 105 -15.00 -4.20 3.70
N ILE A 106 -14.51 -3.28 2.86
CA ILE A 106 -13.39 -2.40 3.17
C ILE A 106 -13.76 -1.50 4.35
N ASP A 107 -14.96 -0.91 4.35
CA ASP A 107 -15.45 -0.05 5.42
C ASP A 107 -15.55 -0.83 6.74
N SER A 108 -16.07 -2.07 6.73
CA SER A 108 -16.04 -2.95 7.91
C SER A 108 -14.62 -3.24 8.42
N LEU A 109 -13.63 -3.39 7.53
CA LEU A 109 -12.23 -3.57 7.95
C LEU A 109 -11.63 -2.29 8.55
N VAL A 110 -12.09 -1.11 8.15
CA VAL A 110 -11.73 0.17 8.77
C VAL A 110 -12.35 0.28 10.17
N GLU A 111 -13.63 -0.05 10.31
CA GLU A 111 -14.34 -0.10 11.61
C GLU A 111 -13.66 -1.07 12.60
N LEU A 112 -13.24 -2.24 12.11
CA LEU A 112 -12.49 -3.24 12.89
C LEU A 112 -11.02 -2.86 13.12
N GLN A 113 -10.57 -1.69 12.64
CA GLN A 113 -9.19 -1.21 12.70
C GLN A 113 -8.16 -2.18 12.09
N ALA A 114 -8.59 -3.05 11.19
CA ALA A 114 -7.72 -3.91 10.39
C ALA A 114 -7.07 -3.12 9.26
N LEU A 115 -7.81 -2.16 8.71
CA LEU A 115 -7.33 -1.12 7.79
C LEU A 115 -7.44 0.26 8.45
N VAL A 116 -6.59 1.17 7.99
CA VAL A 116 -6.65 2.59 8.32
C VAL A 116 -6.69 3.34 7.00
N GLU A 117 -7.78 4.04 6.74
CA GLU A 117 -7.91 4.97 5.61
C GLU A 117 -7.12 6.24 5.90
N ILE A 118 -6.35 6.71 4.90
CA ILE A 118 -5.48 7.89 5.06
C ILE A 118 -5.74 8.99 4.04
N CYS A 119 -6.32 8.67 2.89
CA CYS A 119 -6.71 9.63 1.85
C CYS A 119 -7.83 9.10 0.97
N ASN A 120 -8.75 9.97 0.56
CA ASN A 120 -9.88 9.67 -0.31
C ASN A 120 -10.29 10.85 -1.23
N ASP A 121 -9.43 11.88 -1.35
CA ASP A 121 -9.66 13.14 -2.08
C ASP A 121 -9.15 13.15 -3.52
#